data_AF-A0A1S3HMX6-F1
#
_entry.id   AF-A0A1S3HMX6-F1
#
_cell.length_a   1.000
_cell.length_b   1.000
_cell.length_c   1.000
_cell.angle_alpha   90.00
_cell.angle_beta   90.00
_cell.angle_gamma   90.00
#
_symmetry.space_group_name_H-M   'P 1'
#
loop_
_entity.id
_entity.type
_entity.pdbx_description
1 polymer ?
#
loop_
_entity_poly.entity_id
_entity_poly.type
_entity_poly.pdbx_seq_one_letter_code
_entity_poly.pdbx_strand_id
1 'polypeptide(L)'
;MIASRRASDSPSSRKSSGRGGSFIFRSAAISQVRHQERLHGYWTQLMQSLLGNTTVTQTTPKVRAEKRQIELNVYLDQIVSEKVPELERQERRNFEKVQAITNRLLTVAWRGNRRCNAYFEDPGLATQVETYQALDVDTFDCRMFVKGFEIPGSFQPISGLNHDVPPGYAFFCVNERFTRGEKISVRTAWQDCIDGDGFLMPGAIYPFFAKAIKDALQYLQDKGDKDMKKVLMIETKPSLVLKILTDEKEEKEGEDKNNTTSKSKESDSDEEEEKEEKKELTVNIVIACKGYNWPQGATIQQPLPKQKPYCELGRQCLADIDDAMSDGASMWYLEARPVSLSKTLQNSRCHANVSRNPVKCSRLWKFCFAPVEDHFFKTICSFRGGVGAPATVIRVLQLMIANGEVQNSWKPLNQHVLRTLMFWQFKKHAAKIKTFPECFFMFLGLLQQCLQGMSCPHFLLPNLNIMESIDSSCANVMKQEIAKILESLEQDTTNLLIYTGIKQRDEEPDQEQGETVNQ
;
A
#
# COMPACT_ATOMS: atom_id res chain seq x y z
N MET A 1 -64.52 -28.81 -1.39
CA MET A 1 -63.91 -28.01 -2.47
C MET A 1 -63.81 -26.57 -2.00
N ILE A 2 -62.65 -26.20 -1.46
CA ILE A 2 -62.39 -24.85 -0.91
C ILE A 2 -61.06 -24.39 -1.50
N ALA A 3 -61.10 -23.21 -2.12
CA ALA A 3 -59.98 -22.52 -2.71
C ALA A 3 -58.99 -22.07 -1.63
N SER A 4 -57.69 -22.25 -1.86
CA SER A 4 -56.64 -21.63 -1.05
C SER A 4 -55.64 -20.94 -1.98
N ARG A 5 -55.78 -19.61 -2.04
CA ARG A 5 -54.75 -18.70 -2.54
C ARG A 5 -53.64 -18.65 -1.50
N ARG A 6 -52.41 -18.96 -1.88
CA ARG A 6 -51.20 -18.54 -1.15
C ARG A 6 -50.47 -17.52 -1.99
N ALA A 7 -50.44 -16.30 -1.47
CA ALA A 7 -49.53 -15.24 -1.88
C ALA A 7 -48.11 -15.62 -1.44
N SER A 8 -47.17 -15.51 -2.36
CA SER A 8 -45.74 -15.61 -2.11
C SER A 8 -45.23 -14.23 -1.71
N ASP A 9 -44.99 -14.03 -0.42
CA ASP A 9 -44.31 -12.85 0.10
C ASP A 9 -42.82 -12.90 -0.30
N SER A 10 -42.39 -11.82 -0.93
CA SER A 10 -41.00 -11.56 -1.30
C SER A 10 -40.23 -11.05 -0.06
N PRO A 11 -38.98 -11.47 0.20
CA PRO A 11 -38.19 -10.88 1.26
C PRO A 11 -37.77 -9.47 0.85
N SER A 12 -38.25 -8.49 1.61
CA SER A 12 -37.90 -7.09 1.51
C SER A 12 -36.38 -6.89 1.66
N SER A 13 -35.80 -6.21 0.69
CA SER A 13 -34.43 -5.73 0.70
C SER A 13 -34.20 -4.80 1.89
N ARG A 14 -33.52 -5.28 2.94
CA ARG A 14 -32.91 -4.41 3.95
C ARG A 14 -31.77 -3.66 3.28
N LYS A 15 -32.01 -2.39 2.97
CA LYS A 15 -30.95 -1.40 2.72
C LYS A 15 -30.16 -1.22 4.02
N SER A 16 -29.07 -1.95 4.17
CA SER A 16 -28.03 -1.60 5.14
C SER A 16 -27.40 -0.29 4.69
N SER A 17 -27.65 0.78 5.45
CA SER A 17 -26.95 2.04 5.30
C SER A 17 -25.47 1.83 5.56
N GLY A 18 -24.69 1.66 4.49
CA GLY A 18 -23.23 1.65 4.52
C GLY A 18 -22.69 3.04 4.85
N ARG A 19 -22.66 3.37 6.14
CA ARG A 19 -21.79 4.40 6.71
C ARG A 19 -20.80 3.69 7.63
N GLY A 20 -19.55 3.58 7.22
CA GLY A 20 -18.51 3.04 8.10
C GLY A 20 -17.32 2.48 7.36
N GLY A 21 -16.39 3.36 6.96
CA GLY A 21 -15.09 2.94 6.43
C GLY A 21 -14.05 4.06 6.52
N SER A 22 -14.48 5.32 6.34
CA SER A 22 -13.58 6.48 6.37
C SER A 22 -13.56 7.27 7.70
N PHE A 23 -14.31 6.85 8.73
CA PHE A 23 -14.44 7.62 9.99
C PHE A 23 -13.52 7.15 11.14
N ILE A 24 -12.84 6.01 11.01
CA ILE A 24 -12.11 5.38 12.13
C ILE A 24 -10.73 6.02 12.38
N PHE A 25 -10.12 6.67 11.38
CA PHE A 25 -8.87 7.42 11.56
C PHE A 25 -9.02 8.66 12.46
N ARG A 26 -10.23 9.25 12.56
CA ARG A 26 -10.44 10.47 13.38
C ARG A 26 -10.50 10.19 14.88
N SER A 27 -11.06 9.06 15.31
CA SER A 27 -11.25 8.80 16.75
C SER A 27 -9.98 8.30 17.43
N ALA A 28 -9.13 7.56 16.72
CA ALA A 28 -7.81 7.16 17.21
C ALA A 28 -6.86 8.36 17.26
N ALA A 29 -6.79 9.18 16.21
CA ALA A 29 -5.88 10.33 16.14
C ALA A 29 -6.21 11.44 17.15
N ILE A 30 -7.49 11.78 17.38
CA ILE A 30 -7.85 12.85 18.34
C ILE A 30 -7.65 12.40 19.80
N SER A 31 -7.88 11.12 20.10
CA SER A 31 -7.57 10.53 21.41
C SER A 31 -6.04 10.44 21.64
N GLN A 32 -5.29 10.15 20.56
CA GLN A 32 -3.83 10.09 20.53
C GLN A 32 -3.18 11.45 20.75
N VAL A 33 -3.68 12.55 20.14
CA VAL A 33 -3.17 13.91 20.37
C VAL A 33 -3.33 14.32 21.84
N ARG A 34 -4.51 14.08 22.45
CA ARG A 34 -4.75 14.43 23.86
C ARG A 34 -3.97 13.57 24.86
N HIS A 35 -3.65 12.33 24.49
CA HIS A 35 -2.79 11.46 25.31
C HIS A 35 -1.31 11.86 25.18
N GLN A 36 -0.88 12.22 23.96
CA GLN A 36 0.47 12.72 23.68
C GLN A 36 0.75 14.09 24.33
N GLU A 37 -0.21 15.02 24.35
CA GLU A 37 -0.07 16.30 25.07
C GLU A 37 0.15 16.11 26.59
N ARG A 38 -0.51 15.12 27.20
CA ARG A 38 -0.31 14.79 28.63
C ARG A 38 1.02 14.12 28.89
N LEU A 39 1.47 13.23 27.99
CA LEU A 39 2.78 12.61 28.10
C LEU A 39 3.88 13.64 27.88
N HIS A 40 3.75 14.52 26.90
CA HIS A 40 4.69 15.61 26.62
C HIS A 40 4.88 16.52 27.85
N GLY A 41 3.80 16.93 28.52
CA GLY A 41 3.90 17.72 29.76
C GLY A 41 4.64 17.00 30.90
N TYR A 42 4.43 15.69 31.05
CA TYR A 42 5.12 14.88 32.05
C TYR A 42 6.61 14.67 31.72
N TRP A 43 6.94 14.50 30.44
CA TRP A 43 8.31 14.35 29.96
C TRP A 43 9.12 15.64 30.03
N THR A 44 8.53 16.80 29.72
CA THR A 44 9.20 18.09 29.84
C THR A 44 9.58 18.40 31.29
N GLN A 45 8.72 18.05 32.27
CA GLN A 45 9.05 18.14 33.70
C GLN A 45 10.16 17.16 34.12
N LEU A 46 10.18 15.94 33.59
CA LEU A 46 11.23 14.97 33.88
C LEU A 46 12.58 15.42 33.31
N MET A 47 12.59 16.02 32.10
CA MET A 47 13.80 16.54 31.45
C MET A 47 14.37 17.76 32.18
N GLN A 48 13.52 18.69 32.65
CA GLN A 48 13.95 19.82 33.48
C GLN A 48 14.53 19.35 34.83
N SER A 49 14.00 18.27 35.39
CA SER A 49 14.51 17.63 36.62
C SER A 49 15.88 16.96 36.41
N LEU A 50 16.07 16.27 35.27
CA LEU A 50 17.32 15.54 34.97
C LEU A 50 18.47 16.44 34.50
N LEU A 51 18.15 17.56 33.83
CA LEU A 51 19.15 18.52 33.34
C LEU A 51 19.52 19.59 34.38
N GLY A 52 18.72 19.74 35.44
CA GLY A 52 18.85 20.84 36.40
C GLY A 52 19.98 20.73 37.43
N ASN A 53 20.64 19.59 37.58
CA ASN A 53 21.75 19.44 38.53
C ASN A 53 22.62 18.22 38.18
N THR A 54 23.73 18.41 37.46
CA THR A 54 24.85 17.45 37.57
C THR A 54 26.16 18.05 37.10
N THR A 55 27.06 18.24 38.06
CA THR A 55 28.50 18.35 37.85
C THR A 55 29.01 17.14 37.05
N VAL A 56 29.92 17.41 36.12
CA VAL A 56 30.43 16.48 35.10
C VAL A 56 31.12 15.27 35.74
N THR A 57 30.37 14.18 35.94
CA THR A 57 30.90 12.84 36.18
C THR A 57 30.71 11.96 34.96
N GLN A 58 31.76 11.21 34.60
CA GLN A 58 31.82 10.30 33.45
C GLN A 58 30.56 9.42 33.38
N THR A 59 29.70 9.69 32.40
CA THR A 59 28.49 8.90 32.16
C THR A 59 28.87 7.50 31.69
N THR A 60 28.37 6.48 32.38
CA THR A 60 28.57 5.08 31.99
C THR A 60 27.92 4.82 30.62
N PRO A 61 28.42 3.85 29.82
CA PRO A 61 27.90 3.55 28.48
C PRO A 61 26.39 3.31 28.42
N LYS A 62 25.82 2.74 29.49
CA LYS A 62 24.38 2.49 29.63
C LYS A 62 23.57 3.78 29.67
N VAL A 63 24.01 4.79 30.41
CA VAL A 63 23.34 6.09 30.53
C VAL A 63 23.37 6.85 29.20
N ARG A 64 24.47 6.74 28.44
CA ARG A 64 24.56 7.34 27.10
C ARG A 64 23.59 6.70 26.11
N ALA A 65 23.44 5.37 26.15
CA ALA A 65 22.49 4.65 25.31
C ALA A 65 21.03 5.03 25.62
N GLU A 66 20.68 5.11 26.91
CA GLU A 66 19.34 5.54 27.34
C GLU A 66 19.03 6.98 26.93
N LYS A 67 19.98 7.92 27.10
CA LYS A 67 19.82 9.31 26.66
C LYS A 67 19.56 9.41 25.15
N ARG A 68 20.32 8.69 24.34
CA ARG A 68 20.13 8.66 22.88
C ARG A 68 18.80 8.07 22.45
N GLN A 69 18.33 7.04 23.15
CA GLN A 69 17.02 6.47 22.89
C GLN A 69 15.89 7.48 23.19
N ILE A 70 16.07 8.35 24.19
CA ILE A 70 15.16 9.46 24.47
C ILE A 70 15.24 10.53 23.38
N GLU A 71 16.44 10.98 22.99
CA GLU A 71 16.63 11.97 21.92
C GLU A 71 16.00 11.49 20.59
N LEU A 72 16.24 10.22 20.23
CA LEU A 72 15.66 9.65 19.02
C LEU A 72 14.14 9.56 19.08
N ASN A 73 13.54 9.25 20.24
CA ASN A 73 12.08 9.32 20.41
C ASN A 73 11.57 10.73 20.09
N VAL A 74 12.25 11.78 20.56
CA VAL A 74 11.84 13.17 20.33
C VAL A 74 11.86 13.51 18.84
N TYR A 75 12.93 13.17 18.12
CA TYR A 75 13.01 13.46 16.67
C TYR A 75 12.03 12.63 15.86
N LEU A 76 11.84 11.37 16.24
CA LEU A 76 10.81 10.53 15.64
C LEU A 76 9.42 11.12 15.85
N ASP A 77 9.08 11.55 17.07
CA ASP A 77 7.81 12.22 17.35
C ASP A 77 7.66 13.53 16.56
N GLN A 78 8.74 14.29 16.40
CA GLN A 78 8.77 15.50 15.57
C GLN A 78 8.41 15.17 14.11
N ILE A 79 9.08 14.19 13.49
CA ILE A 79 8.81 13.76 12.11
C ILE A 79 7.34 13.32 11.95
N VAL A 80 6.83 12.61 12.95
CA VAL A 80 5.44 12.13 12.97
C VAL A 80 4.44 13.27 13.09
N SER A 81 4.78 14.33 13.82
CA SER A 81 3.91 15.48 14.00
C SER A 81 3.94 16.43 12.81
N GLU A 82 5.10 16.59 12.14
CA GLU A 82 5.30 17.58 11.08
C GLU A 82 5.10 16.99 9.68
N LYS A 83 5.81 15.90 9.35
CA LYS A 83 5.93 15.39 7.97
C LYS A 83 4.94 14.29 7.62
N VAL A 84 4.64 13.38 8.54
CA VAL A 84 3.67 12.31 8.27
C VAL A 84 2.29 12.85 7.90
N PRO A 85 1.72 13.87 8.58
CA PRO A 85 0.42 14.40 8.23
C PRO A 85 0.43 15.13 6.89
N GLU A 86 1.55 15.75 6.50
CA GLU A 86 1.75 16.38 5.20
C GLU A 86 1.69 15.32 4.08
N LEU A 87 2.47 14.24 4.23
CA LEU A 87 2.47 13.10 3.32
C LEU A 87 1.07 12.46 3.19
N GLU A 88 0.38 12.23 4.32
CA GLU A 88 -0.96 11.66 4.31
C GLU A 88 -2.01 12.57 3.67
N ARG A 89 -1.87 13.90 3.84
CA ARG A 89 -2.73 14.89 3.16
C ARG A 89 -2.48 14.85 1.65
N GLN A 90 -1.23 14.80 1.22
CA GLN A 90 -0.87 14.68 -0.20
C GLN A 90 -1.41 13.37 -0.80
N GLU A 91 -1.11 12.23 -0.18
CA GLU A 91 -1.60 10.91 -0.61
C GLU A 91 -3.12 10.90 -0.73
N ARG A 92 -3.84 11.48 0.24
CA ARG A 92 -5.31 11.56 0.20
C ARG A 92 -5.82 12.41 -0.97
N ARG A 93 -5.26 13.60 -1.18
CA ARG A 93 -5.64 14.47 -2.31
C ARG A 93 -5.42 13.78 -3.64
N ASN A 94 -4.25 13.17 -3.81
CA ASN A 94 -3.90 12.41 -5.00
C ASN A 94 -4.85 11.23 -5.20
N PHE A 95 -5.15 10.48 -4.13
CA PHE A 95 -6.08 9.36 -4.16
C PHE A 95 -7.49 9.78 -4.58
N GLU A 96 -8.03 10.85 -4.01
CA GLU A 96 -9.37 11.37 -4.35
C GLU A 96 -9.44 11.78 -5.84
N LYS A 97 -8.39 12.46 -6.33
CA LYS A 97 -8.27 12.85 -7.74
C LYS A 97 -8.18 11.65 -8.68
N VAL A 98 -7.29 10.70 -8.36
CA VAL A 98 -7.13 9.44 -9.09
C VAL A 98 -8.46 8.71 -9.16
N GLN A 99 -9.09 8.49 -8.00
CA GLN A 99 -10.37 7.78 -7.90
C GLN A 99 -11.47 8.45 -8.72
N ALA A 100 -11.59 9.78 -8.68
CA ALA A 100 -12.60 10.50 -9.46
C ALA A 100 -12.39 10.33 -10.97
N ILE A 101 -11.14 10.40 -11.44
CA ILE A 101 -10.79 10.22 -12.85
C ILE A 101 -11.03 8.77 -13.27
N THR A 102 -10.47 7.79 -12.56
CA THR A 102 -10.58 6.38 -12.94
C THR A 102 -12.00 5.85 -12.83
N ASN A 103 -12.78 6.21 -11.80
CA ASN A 103 -14.17 5.77 -11.69
C ASN A 103 -15.00 6.24 -12.88
N ARG A 104 -14.84 7.51 -13.29
CA ARG A 104 -15.53 8.08 -14.45
C ARG A 104 -15.14 7.35 -15.74
N LEU A 105 -13.84 7.14 -15.95
CA LEU A 105 -13.32 6.43 -17.11
C LEU A 105 -13.83 4.96 -17.16
N LEU A 106 -13.70 4.23 -16.06
CA LEU A 106 -14.15 2.84 -15.94
C LEU A 106 -15.66 2.71 -16.11
N THR A 107 -16.44 3.66 -15.59
CA THR A 107 -17.91 3.67 -15.76
C THR A 107 -18.29 3.84 -17.22
N VAL A 108 -17.65 4.77 -17.94
CA VAL A 108 -17.90 4.97 -19.38
C VAL A 108 -17.47 3.75 -20.18
N ALA A 109 -16.30 3.17 -19.89
CA ALA A 109 -15.83 1.96 -20.56
C ALA A 109 -16.77 0.77 -20.32
N TRP A 110 -17.24 0.59 -19.09
CA TRP A 110 -18.15 -0.49 -18.71
C TRP A 110 -19.52 -0.33 -19.36
N ARG A 111 -20.11 0.88 -19.38
CA ARG A 111 -21.42 1.13 -20.01
C ARG A 111 -21.35 1.12 -21.55
N GLY A 112 -20.26 1.62 -22.12
CA GLY A 112 -20.08 1.78 -23.55
C GLY A 112 -19.64 0.51 -24.28
N ASN A 113 -19.10 -0.49 -23.57
CA ASN A 113 -18.60 -1.72 -24.17
C ASN A 113 -19.36 -2.95 -23.67
N ARG A 114 -20.07 -3.63 -24.57
CA ARG A 114 -20.87 -4.82 -24.26
C ARG A 114 -20.07 -5.96 -23.62
N ARG A 115 -18.82 -6.19 -24.04
CA ARG A 115 -17.96 -7.23 -23.45
C ARG A 115 -17.50 -6.85 -22.05
N CYS A 116 -17.12 -5.59 -21.82
CA CYS A 116 -16.77 -5.14 -20.48
C CYS A 116 -17.97 -5.24 -19.53
N ASN A 117 -19.15 -4.80 -19.99
CA ASN A 117 -20.39 -4.95 -19.24
C ASN A 117 -20.72 -6.41 -18.91
N ALA A 118 -20.47 -7.34 -19.86
CA ALA A 118 -20.74 -8.76 -19.66
C ALA A 118 -19.79 -9.38 -18.63
N TYR A 119 -18.48 -9.07 -18.70
CA TYR A 119 -17.44 -9.79 -17.96
C TYR A 119 -16.95 -9.13 -16.67
N PHE A 120 -17.17 -7.84 -16.45
CA PHE A 120 -16.70 -7.15 -15.24
C PHE A 120 -17.84 -6.66 -14.35
N GLU A 121 -17.56 -6.63 -13.05
CA GLU A 121 -18.43 -6.03 -12.03
C GLU A 121 -18.68 -4.55 -12.36
N ASP A 122 -19.83 -4.01 -11.96
CA ASP A 122 -20.07 -2.58 -12.07
C ASP A 122 -19.09 -1.84 -11.14
N PRO A 123 -18.23 -0.95 -11.67
CA PRO A 123 -17.26 -0.22 -10.85
C PRO A 123 -17.94 0.66 -9.78
N GLY A 124 -19.22 1.00 -9.94
CA GLY A 124 -20.00 1.73 -8.94
C GLY A 124 -20.50 0.88 -7.77
N LEU A 125 -20.46 -0.45 -7.86
CA LEU A 125 -20.88 -1.37 -6.79
C LEU A 125 -19.71 -1.88 -5.95
N ALA A 126 -18.49 -1.85 -6.49
CA ALA A 126 -17.31 -2.33 -5.78
C ALA A 126 -16.96 -1.40 -4.60
N THR A 127 -16.57 -2.00 -3.47
CA THR A 127 -16.14 -1.19 -2.32
C THR A 127 -14.80 -0.52 -2.64
N GLN A 128 -14.63 0.74 -2.22
CA GLN A 128 -13.43 1.51 -2.55
C GLN A 128 -12.13 0.83 -2.09
N VAL A 129 -12.17 0.12 -0.96
CA VAL A 129 -11.03 -0.55 -0.33
C VAL A 129 -10.52 -1.74 -1.15
N GLU A 130 -11.41 -2.43 -1.87
CA GLU A 130 -11.01 -3.56 -2.74
C GLU A 130 -10.46 -3.05 -4.07
N THR A 131 -11.10 -2.00 -4.60
CA THR A 131 -10.81 -1.46 -5.94
C THR A 131 -9.53 -0.66 -5.99
N TYR A 132 -9.20 0.10 -4.95
CA TYR A 132 -8.07 1.04 -4.97
C TYR A 132 -7.03 0.72 -3.92
N GLN A 133 -5.76 0.78 -4.31
CA GLN A 133 -4.63 0.64 -3.40
C GLN A 133 -3.56 1.68 -3.74
N ALA A 134 -3.16 2.50 -2.77
CA ALA A 134 -1.95 3.31 -2.90
C ALA A 134 -0.73 2.40 -2.80
N LEU A 135 0.18 2.50 -3.76
CA LEU A 135 1.49 1.85 -3.74
C LEU A 135 2.57 2.81 -3.23
N ASP A 136 2.40 4.09 -3.56
CA ASP A 136 3.20 5.24 -3.15
C ASP A 136 2.31 6.51 -3.15
N VAL A 137 2.87 7.66 -2.80
CA VAL A 137 2.17 8.97 -2.77
C VAL A 137 1.56 9.33 -4.13
N ASP A 138 2.28 9.00 -5.21
CA ASP A 138 1.89 9.34 -6.58
C ASP A 138 1.59 8.10 -7.44
N THR A 139 1.65 6.89 -6.87
CA THR A 139 1.43 5.64 -7.62
C THR A 139 0.33 4.80 -7.00
N PHE A 140 -0.65 4.40 -7.81
CA PHE A 140 -1.85 3.71 -7.37
C PHE A 140 -2.14 2.48 -8.23
N ASP A 141 -2.79 1.48 -7.64
CA ASP A 141 -3.47 0.42 -8.35
C ASP A 141 -4.99 0.65 -8.31
N CYS A 142 -5.64 0.39 -9.44
CA CYS A 142 -7.08 0.37 -9.60
C CYS A 142 -7.49 -0.98 -10.21
N ARG A 143 -8.26 -1.78 -9.48
CA ARG A 143 -8.68 -3.12 -9.88
C ARG A 143 -10.03 -3.10 -10.56
N MET A 144 -10.11 -3.69 -11.75
CA MET A 144 -11.38 -4.02 -12.38
C MET A 144 -11.69 -5.49 -12.12
N PHE A 145 -12.67 -5.76 -11.26
CA PHE A 145 -13.03 -7.13 -10.91
C PHE A 145 -13.86 -7.79 -12.01
N VAL A 146 -13.42 -8.96 -12.42
CA VAL A 146 -14.18 -9.88 -13.25
C VAL A 146 -15.42 -10.33 -12.47
N LYS A 147 -16.60 -10.34 -13.09
CA LYS A 147 -17.84 -10.75 -12.41
C LYS A 147 -17.67 -12.12 -11.77
N GLY A 148 -18.17 -12.25 -10.55
CA GLY A 148 -18.42 -13.54 -9.94
C GLY A 148 -19.19 -14.44 -10.91
N PHE A 149 -18.77 -15.68 -11.02
CA PHE A 149 -19.44 -16.65 -11.87
C PHE A 149 -20.83 -16.95 -11.29
N GLU A 150 -21.82 -17.14 -12.17
CA GLU A 150 -23.21 -17.46 -11.77
C GLU A 150 -23.26 -18.66 -10.81
N ILE A 151 -22.31 -19.58 -10.94
CA ILE A 151 -22.10 -20.70 -10.03
C ILE A 151 -20.86 -20.39 -9.16
N PRO A 152 -21.02 -20.14 -7.85
CA PRO A 152 -19.89 -19.95 -6.95
C PRO A 152 -18.88 -21.09 -7.04
N GLY A 153 -17.59 -20.77 -7.05
CA GLY A 153 -16.53 -21.77 -7.17
C GLY A 153 -16.39 -22.40 -8.56
N SER A 154 -16.97 -21.79 -9.61
CA SER A 154 -16.80 -22.20 -11.02
C SER A 154 -15.36 -22.31 -11.47
N PHE A 155 -14.47 -21.54 -10.84
CA PHE A 155 -13.06 -21.58 -11.13
C PHE A 155 -12.28 -21.87 -9.86
N GLN A 156 -11.16 -22.58 -10.03
CA GLN A 156 -10.23 -22.88 -8.97
C GLN A 156 -8.82 -22.44 -9.39
N PRO A 157 -8.05 -21.83 -8.47
CA PRO A 157 -6.64 -21.58 -8.71
C PRO A 157 -5.88 -22.91 -8.67
N ILE A 158 -5.06 -23.15 -9.69
CA ILE A 158 -4.07 -24.23 -9.72
C ILE A 158 -2.70 -23.59 -9.56
N SER A 159 -1.98 -23.95 -8.49
CA SER A 159 -0.67 -23.40 -8.16
C SER A 159 0.32 -24.52 -7.82
N GLY A 160 1.61 -24.17 -7.79
CA GLY A 160 2.68 -25.06 -7.31
C GLY A 160 3.46 -25.80 -8.40
N LEU A 161 4.54 -26.44 -7.96
CA LEU A 161 5.57 -27.03 -8.82
C LEU A 161 5.04 -28.20 -9.68
N ASN A 162 4.04 -28.93 -9.19
CA ASN A 162 3.44 -30.05 -9.92
C ASN A 162 2.77 -29.62 -11.24
N HIS A 163 2.50 -28.33 -11.40
CA HIS A 163 1.83 -27.75 -12.56
C HIS A 163 2.72 -26.80 -13.37
N ASP A 164 4.04 -26.80 -13.12
CA ASP A 164 5.00 -25.85 -13.70
C ASP A 164 4.62 -24.38 -13.48
N VAL A 165 3.92 -24.06 -12.38
CA VAL A 165 3.50 -22.69 -12.06
C VAL A 165 4.55 -22.02 -11.17
N PRO A 166 5.08 -20.83 -11.54
CA PRO A 166 6.01 -20.10 -10.68
C PRO A 166 5.41 -19.74 -9.30
N PRO A 167 6.21 -19.68 -8.23
CA PRO A 167 5.75 -19.19 -6.92
C PRO A 167 5.13 -17.79 -7.03
N GLY A 168 4.03 -17.56 -6.32
CA GLY A 168 3.28 -16.30 -6.40
C GLY A 168 2.29 -16.21 -7.56
N TYR A 169 2.23 -17.24 -8.43
CA TYR A 169 1.29 -17.30 -9.54
C TYR A 169 0.37 -18.52 -9.45
N ALA A 170 -0.73 -18.46 -10.21
CA ALA A 170 -1.68 -19.54 -10.42
C ALA A 170 -2.20 -19.54 -11.86
N PHE A 171 -2.60 -20.71 -12.34
CA PHE A 171 -3.60 -20.79 -13.40
C PHE A 171 -4.99 -20.74 -12.80
N PHE A 172 -5.97 -20.20 -13.52
CA PHE A 172 -7.35 -20.16 -13.07
C PHE A 172 -8.21 -20.99 -14.01
N CYS A 173 -8.61 -22.19 -13.59
CA CYS A 173 -9.30 -23.14 -14.46
C CYS A 173 -10.74 -23.38 -14.01
N VAL A 174 -11.59 -23.81 -14.95
CA VAL A 174 -12.92 -24.31 -14.61
C VAL A 174 -12.79 -25.47 -13.62
N ASN A 175 -13.58 -25.43 -12.56
CA ASN A 175 -13.53 -26.40 -11.47
C ASN A 175 -13.80 -27.82 -11.97
N GLU A 176 -12.87 -28.73 -11.70
CA GLU A 176 -12.98 -30.11 -12.18
C GLU A 176 -14.15 -30.88 -11.56
N ARG A 177 -14.61 -30.46 -10.37
CA ARG A 177 -15.74 -31.08 -9.67
C ARG A 177 -17.09 -30.79 -10.32
N PHE A 178 -17.15 -29.82 -11.23
CA PHE A 178 -18.38 -29.46 -11.91
C PHE A 178 -18.85 -30.59 -12.84
N THR A 179 -20.16 -30.77 -12.92
CA THR A 179 -20.80 -31.67 -13.87
C THR A 179 -20.49 -31.23 -15.30
N ARG A 180 -20.67 -32.14 -16.26
CA ARG A 180 -20.46 -31.83 -17.69
C ARG A 180 -21.34 -30.65 -18.14
N GLY A 181 -22.60 -30.58 -17.68
CA GLY A 181 -23.52 -29.50 -18.03
C GLY A 181 -23.05 -28.14 -17.50
N GLU A 182 -22.60 -28.08 -16.25
CA GLU A 182 -22.08 -26.85 -15.65
C GLU A 182 -20.80 -26.38 -16.35
N LYS A 183 -19.87 -27.30 -16.66
CA LYS A 183 -18.65 -26.98 -17.43
C LYS A 183 -18.99 -26.40 -18.80
N ILE A 184 -19.99 -26.94 -19.50
CA ILE A 184 -20.45 -26.41 -20.79
C ILE A 184 -21.05 -25.01 -20.61
N SER A 185 -21.87 -24.81 -19.58
CA SER A 185 -22.46 -23.49 -19.28
C SER A 185 -21.38 -22.43 -19.04
N VAL A 186 -20.41 -22.72 -18.16
CA VAL A 186 -19.28 -21.82 -17.86
C VAL A 186 -18.45 -21.53 -19.12
N ARG A 187 -18.11 -22.56 -19.90
CA ARG A 187 -17.38 -22.40 -21.16
C ARG A 187 -18.14 -21.57 -22.18
N THR A 188 -19.46 -21.68 -22.24
CA THR A 188 -20.29 -20.90 -23.17
C THR A 188 -20.36 -19.44 -22.75
N ALA A 189 -20.56 -19.17 -21.45
CA ALA A 189 -20.60 -17.80 -20.92
C ALA A 189 -19.26 -17.06 -21.12
N TRP A 190 -18.14 -17.78 -21.01
CA TRP A 190 -16.78 -17.23 -21.04
C TRP A 190 -15.95 -17.69 -22.25
N GLN A 191 -16.62 -18.08 -23.35
CA GLN A 191 -15.97 -18.68 -24.52
C GLN A 191 -14.85 -17.81 -25.12
N ASP A 192 -14.96 -16.48 -25.00
CA ASP A 192 -13.99 -15.52 -25.54
C ASP A 192 -12.74 -15.40 -24.64
N CYS A 193 -12.78 -15.91 -23.42
CA CYS A 193 -11.79 -15.69 -22.36
C CYS A 193 -11.16 -17.00 -21.84
N ILE A 194 -11.75 -18.14 -22.17
CA ILE A 194 -11.30 -19.47 -21.76
C ILE A 194 -10.64 -20.17 -22.95
N ASP A 195 -9.52 -20.86 -22.74
CA ASP A 195 -8.92 -21.70 -23.78
C ASP A 195 -9.53 -23.11 -23.88
N GLY A 196 -9.04 -23.91 -24.83
CA GLY A 196 -9.51 -25.29 -25.05
C GLY A 196 -9.36 -26.21 -23.82
N ASP A 197 -8.42 -25.91 -22.92
CA ASP A 197 -8.17 -26.68 -21.71
C ASP A 197 -9.07 -26.24 -20.54
N GLY A 198 -9.75 -25.09 -20.66
CA GLY A 198 -10.62 -24.57 -19.61
C GLY A 198 -9.95 -23.54 -18.70
N PHE A 199 -8.83 -22.94 -19.08
CA PHE A 199 -8.19 -21.87 -18.31
C PHE A 199 -8.68 -20.49 -18.73
N LEU A 200 -9.02 -19.65 -17.74
CA LEU A 200 -9.28 -18.24 -17.95
C LEU A 200 -7.97 -17.50 -18.22
N MET A 201 -7.87 -16.86 -19.38
CA MET A 201 -6.65 -16.24 -19.87
C MET A 201 -6.69 -14.71 -19.73
N PRO A 202 -5.85 -14.10 -18.88
CA PRO A 202 -5.62 -12.65 -18.88
C PRO A 202 -5.31 -12.11 -20.28
N GLY A 203 -4.54 -12.86 -21.07
CA GLY A 203 -4.17 -12.48 -22.43
C GLY A 203 -5.35 -12.40 -23.41
N ALA A 204 -6.46 -13.10 -23.14
CA ALA A 204 -7.69 -13.03 -23.94
C ALA A 204 -8.63 -11.91 -23.47
N ILE A 205 -8.65 -11.63 -22.16
CA ILE A 205 -9.45 -10.56 -21.55
C ILE A 205 -8.87 -9.19 -21.91
N TYR A 206 -7.54 -9.07 -21.84
CA TYR A 206 -6.84 -7.80 -21.96
C TYR A 206 -7.15 -7.00 -23.24
N PRO A 207 -7.13 -7.57 -24.47
CA PRO A 207 -7.29 -6.78 -25.68
C PRO A 207 -8.61 -6.02 -25.78
N PHE A 208 -9.73 -6.66 -25.42
CA PHE A 208 -11.03 -5.97 -25.45
C PHE A 208 -11.19 -5.02 -24.25
N PHE A 209 -10.59 -5.34 -23.11
CA PHE A 209 -10.55 -4.45 -21.95
C PHE A 209 -9.78 -3.16 -22.26
N ALA A 210 -8.55 -3.28 -22.75
CA ALA A 210 -7.70 -2.17 -23.18
C ALA A 210 -8.38 -1.30 -24.22
N LYS A 211 -9.00 -1.92 -25.24
CA LYS A 211 -9.79 -1.20 -26.24
C LYS A 211 -10.94 -0.40 -25.61
N ALA A 212 -11.68 -0.99 -24.68
CA ALA A 212 -12.80 -0.29 -24.03
C ALA A 212 -12.35 0.94 -23.22
N ILE A 213 -11.23 0.82 -22.49
CA ILE A 213 -10.64 1.94 -21.75
C ILE A 213 -10.16 3.04 -22.70
N LYS A 214 -9.49 2.66 -23.79
CA LYS A 214 -9.03 3.59 -24.84
C LYS A 214 -10.19 4.35 -25.47
N ASP A 215 -11.24 3.63 -25.89
CA ASP A 215 -12.43 4.22 -26.52
C ASP A 215 -13.14 5.18 -25.54
N ALA A 216 -13.21 4.82 -24.24
CA ALA A 216 -13.79 5.67 -23.21
C ALA A 216 -12.97 6.94 -22.94
N LEU A 217 -11.64 6.83 -22.91
CA LEU A 217 -10.74 7.98 -22.75
C LEU A 217 -10.90 8.95 -23.91
N GLN A 218 -10.85 8.44 -25.15
CA GLN A 218 -11.04 9.25 -26.35
C GLN A 218 -12.41 9.95 -26.34
N TYR A 219 -13.47 9.21 -26.03
CA TYR A 219 -14.82 9.78 -25.95
C TYR A 219 -14.91 10.94 -24.95
N LEU A 220 -14.31 10.79 -23.76
CA LEU A 220 -14.32 11.85 -22.75
C LEU A 220 -13.48 13.07 -23.16
N GLN A 221 -12.33 12.84 -23.82
CA GLN A 221 -11.50 13.90 -24.36
C GLN A 221 -12.22 14.69 -25.47
N ASP A 222 -12.92 14.00 -26.37
CA ASP A 222 -13.71 14.60 -27.45
C ASP A 222 -14.90 15.41 -26.92
N LYS A 223 -15.47 14.99 -25.77
CA LYS A 223 -16.51 15.74 -25.05
C LYS A 223 -15.97 16.97 -24.30
N GLY A 224 -14.65 17.21 -24.35
CA GLY A 224 -14.03 18.37 -23.74
C GLY A 224 -13.86 18.25 -22.22
N ASP A 225 -13.89 17.03 -21.66
CA ASP A 225 -13.62 16.81 -20.24
C ASP A 225 -12.19 17.26 -19.90
N LYS A 226 -12.08 18.32 -19.08
CA LYS A 226 -10.80 18.99 -18.79
C LYS A 226 -9.81 18.06 -18.09
N ASP A 227 -10.28 17.20 -17.20
CA ASP A 227 -9.40 16.28 -16.47
C ASP A 227 -8.84 15.21 -17.40
N MET A 228 -9.67 14.70 -18.32
CA MET A 228 -9.30 13.62 -19.22
C MET A 228 -8.31 14.04 -20.30
N LYS A 229 -8.24 15.34 -20.64
CA LYS A 229 -7.19 15.88 -21.51
C LYS A 229 -5.79 15.78 -20.88
N LYS A 230 -5.70 15.70 -19.55
CA LYS A 230 -4.44 15.54 -18.80
C LYS A 230 -4.06 14.07 -18.59
N VAL A 231 -4.84 13.13 -19.11
CA VAL A 231 -4.62 11.69 -18.93
C VAL A 231 -3.97 11.09 -20.18
N LEU A 232 -2.84 10.41 -19.98
CA LEU A 232 -2.16 9.60 -20.98
C LEU A 232 -2.30 8.12 -20.61
N MET A 233 -2.50 7.26 -21.61
CA MET A 233 -2.61 5.82 -21.41
C MET A 233 -1.40 5.10 -22.04
N ILE A 234 -0.79 4.19 -21.28
CA ILE A 234 0.32 3.34 -21.69
C ILE A 234 -0.10 1.88 -21.52
N GLU A 235 0.04 1.08 -22.57
CA GLU A 235 -0.27 -0.35 -22.53
C GLU A 235 0.90 -1.16 -21.97
N THR A 236 0.70 -1.81 -20.81
CA THR A 236 1.70 -2.67 -20.14
C THR A 236 1.15 -4.09 -19.99
N LYS A 237 0.87 -4.75 -21.13
CA LYS A 237 0.17 -6.05 -21.20
C LYS A 237 0.57 -7.04 -20.09
N PRO A 238 -0.36 -7.61 -19.31
CA PRO A 238 -1.82 -7.50 -19.37
C PRO A 238 -2.44 -6.43 -18.45
N SER A 239 -1.70 -5.36 -18.11
CA SER A 239 -2.22 -4.18 -17.39
C SER A 239 -2.20 -2.92 -18.25
N LEU A 240 -2.85 -1.87 -17.76
CA LEU A 240 -2.80 -0.52 -18.34
C LEU A 240 -2.22 0.43 -17.30
N VAL A 241 -1.42 1.40 -17.75
CA VAL A 241 -0.93 2.47 -16.89
C VAL A 241 -1.52 3.78 -17.39
N LEU A 242 -2.16 4.52 -16.50
CA LEU A 242 -2.57 5.90 -16.73
C LEU A 242 -1.55 6.83 -16.09
N LYS A 243 -1.11 7.83 -16.85
CA LYS A 243 -0.35 8.97 -16.32
C LYS A 243 -1.27 10.18 -16.31
N ILE A 244 -1.51 10.75 -15.13
CA ILE A 244 -2.40 11.89 -14.91
C ILE A 244 -1.51 13.09 -14.59
N LEU A 245 -1.48 14.07 -15.49
CA LEU A 245 -0.73 15.30 -15.29
C LEU A 245 -1.51 16.23 -14.35
N THR A 246 -0.83 16.76 -13.33
CA THR A 246 -1.42 17.68 -12.35
C THR A 246 -0.68 19.00 -12.36
N ASP A 247 -1.43 20.11 -12.40
CA ASP A 247 -0.86 21.46 -12.36
C ASP A 247 -0.71 21.86 -10.89
N GLU A 248 0.51 22.16 -10.43
CA GLU A 248 0.76 22.51 -9.03
C GLU A 248 0.11 23.84 -8.61
N LYS A 249 -0.10 24.76 -9.54
CA LYS A 249 -0.67 26.09 -9.24
C LYS A 249 -2.10 26.04 -8.74
N GLU A 250 -2.91 25.08 -9.21
CA GLU A 250 -4.28 24.88 -8.69
C GLU A 250 -4.27 24.43 -7.21
N GLU A 251 -3.17 23.86 -6.71
CA GLU A 251 -3.09 23.29 -5.37
C GLU A 251 -2.86 24.34 -4.28
N LYS A 252 -2.05 25.38 -4.54
CA LYS A 252 -1.76 26.44 -3.56
C LYS A 252 -2.97 27.38 -3.34
N GLU A 253 -3.70 27.71 -4.41
CA GLU A 253 -4.86 28.62 -4.32
C GLU A 253 -6.07 28.05 -3.57
N GLY A 254 -6.14 26.73 -3.41
CA GLY A 254 -7.20 26.04 -2.65
C GLY A 254 -7.00 26.10 -1.14
N GLU A 255 -5.76 26.15 -0.67
CA GLU A 255 -5.43 26.16 0.77
C GLU A 255 -5.55 27.57 1.38
N ASP A 256 -5.17 28.61 0.64
CA ASP A 256 -5.15 29.99 1.15
C ASP A 256 -6.55 30.62 1.33
N LYS A 257 -7.57 30.12 0.60
CA LYS A 257 -8.94 30.67 0.68
C LYS A 257 -9.65 30.43 2.02
N ASN A 258 -9.12 29.56 2.88
CA ASN A 258 -9.64 29.37 4.23
C ASN A 258 -8.92 30.19 5.30
N ASN A 259 -7.89 30.96 4.94
CA ASN A 259 -7.09 31.71 5.91
C ASN A 259 -6.56 33.02 5.31
N THR A 260 -7.43 34.00 5.09
CA THR A 260 -6.91 35.38 4.98
C THR A 260 -7.92 36.45 5.35
N THR A 261 -7.66 37.06 6.50
CA THR A 261 -8.00 38.45 6.82
C THR A 261 -7.11 39.36 5.98
N SER A 262 -7.73 40.30 5.30
CA SER A 262 -7.18 41.26 4.35
C SER A 262 -5.98 42.07 4.89
N LYS A 263 -4.85 42.04 4.17
CA LYS A 263 -3.84 43.11 4.17
C LYS A 263 -3.36 43.41 2.74
N SER A 264 -3.12 44.68 2.53
CA SER A 264 -2.98 45.39 1.25
C SER A 264 -1.65 45.16 0.53
N LYS A 265 -1.77 45.21 -0.81
CA LYS A 265 -0.75 45.19 -1.86
C LYS A 265 0.31 46.27 -1.71
N GLU A 266 1.56 45.91 -2.00
CA GLU A 266 2.45 46.68 -2.89
C GLU A 266 3.68 45.84 -3.25
N SER A 267 3.99 45.76 -4.55
CA SER A 267 5.32 45.88 -5.17
C SER A 267 5.54 44.92 -6.35
N ASP A 268 6.03 45.55 -7.43
CA ASP A 268 6.55 45.00 -8.67
C ASP A 268 7.76 44.09 -8.41
N SER A 269 7.83 42.94 -9.06
CA SER A 269 9.09 42.26 -9.33
C SER A 269 8.98 41.25 -10.48
N ASP A 270 9.83 41.47 -11.47
CA ASP A 270 10.59 40.55 -12.32
C ASP A 270 10.00 39.16 -12.61
N GLU A 271 9.58 38.99 -13.88
CA GLU A 271 9.18 37.74 -14.51
C GLU A 271 10.38 36.78 -14.66
N GLU A 272 10.72 36.06 -13.59
CA GLU A 272 11.47 34.82 -13.74
C GLU A 272 10.51 33.74 -14.28
N GLU A 273 10.75 33.27 -15.52
CA GLU A 273 10.09 32.09 -16.09
C GLU A 273 10.47 30.84 -15.28
N GLU A 274 9.80 30.65 -14.15
CA GLU A 274 9.89 29.45 -13.35
C GLU A 274 9.32 28.29 -14.18
N LYS A 275 10.18 27.37 -14.63
CA LYS A 275 9.76 26.14 -15.31
C LYS A 275 8.86 25.35 -14.36
N GLU A 276 7.55 25.44 -14.56
CA GLU A 276 6.57 24.66 -13.82
C GLU A 276 6.88 23.17 -13.94
N GLU A 277 7.36 22.57 -12.85
CA GLU A 277 7.51 21.12 -12.75
C GLU A 277 6.12 20.49 -12.74
N LYS A 278 5.77 19.83 -13.84
CA LYS A 278 4.52 19.09 -13.92
C LYS A 278 4.62 17.82 -13.08
N LYS A 279 3.83 17.75 -12.01
CA LYS A 279 3.65 16.50 -11.25
C LYS A 279 2.84 15.49 -12.07
N GLU A 280 3.24 14.22 -11.97
CA GLU A 280 2.63 13.11 -12.69
C GLU A 280 2.17 12.04 -11.70
N LEU A 281 0.86 11.75 -11.68
CA LEU A 281 0.31 10.62 -10.93
C LEU A 281 0.22 9.39 -11.83
N THR A 282 0.65 8.24 -11.33
CA THR A 282 0.63 6.96 -12.04
C THR A 282 -0.47 6.05 -11.48
N VAL A 283 -1.32 5.50 -12.36
CA VAL A 283 -2.37 4.57 -11.96
C VAL A 283 -2.32 3.30 -12.80
N ASN A 284 -2.05 2.16 -12.18
CA ASN A 284 -2.13 0.87 -12.85
C ASN A 284 -3.58 0.37 -12.82
N ILE A 285 -4.22 0.25 -13.96
CA ILE A 285 -5.51 -0.42 -14.08
C ILE A 285 -5.26 -1.91 -14.33
N VAL A 286 -5.72 -2.74 -13.40
CA VAL A 286 -5.40 -4.16 -13.28
C VAL A 286 -6.68 -4.98 -13.34
N ILE A 287 -6.73 -5.98 -14.21
CA ILE A 287 -7.83 -6.97 -14.22
C ILE A 287 -7.64 -7.91 -13.03
N ALA A 288 -8.68 -8.12 -12.23
CA ALA A 288 -8.60 -8.96 -11.05
C ALA A 288 -9.77 -9.96 -10.93
N CYS A 289 -9.52 -11.13 -10.34
CA CYS A 289 -10.56 -12.10 -9.97
C CYS A 289 -10.59 -12.27 -8.45
N LYS A 290 -11.79 -12.24 -7.87
CA LYS A 290 -12.00 -12.48 -6.43
C LYS A 290 -11.79 -13.95 -6.09
N GLY A 291 -11.04 -14.19 -5.01
CA GLY A 291 -10.88 -15.50 -4.40
C GLY A 291 -11.87 -15.72 -3.26
N TYR A 292 -12.49 -16.91 -3.20
CA TYR A 292 -13.52 -17.24 -2.19
C TYR A 292 -13.08 -18.33 -1.20
N ASN A 293 -12.04 -19.10 -1.53
CA ASN A 293 -11.48 -20.14 -0.65
C ASN A 293 -10.00 -19.85 -0.42
N TRP A 294 -9.42 -20.29 0.67
CA TRP A 294 -7.98 -20.14 0.86
C TRP A 294 -7.18 -20.87 -0.25
N PRO A 295 -6.22 -20.22 -0.91
CA PRO A 295 -5.56 -20.81 -2.06
C PRO A 295 -4.58 -21.91 -1.64
N GLN A 296 -4.50 -22.96 -2.46
CA GLN A 296 -3.56 -24.05 -2.23
C GLN A 296 -2.12 -23.53 -2.27
N GLY A 297 -1.30 -23.94 -1.30
CA GLY A 297 0.10 -23.53 -1.18
C GLY A 297 0.33 -22.21 -0.45
N ALA A 298 -0.73 -21.43 -0.18
CA ALA A 298 -0.65 -20.33 0.78
C ALA A 298 -0.83 -20.84 2.21
N THR A 299 -0.16 -20.23 3.16
CA THR A 299 -0.28 -20.57 4.58
C THR A 299 -0.82 -19.37 5.35
N ILE A 300 -2.00 -19.52 5.96
CA ILE A 300 -2.46 -18.57 6.98
C ILE A 300 -1.62 -18.82 8.22
N GLN A 301 -0.77 -17.87 8.57
CA GLN A 301 0.07 -17.94 9.76
C GLN A 301 -0.29 -16.80 10.71
N GLN A 302 -0.20 -17.03 12.01
CA GLN A 302 -0.43 -15.95 12.98
C GLN A 302 0.61 -14.83 12.75
N PRO A 303 0.16 -13.57 12.62
CA PRO A 303 1.05 -12.41 12.44
C PRO A 303 1.88 -12.11 13.70
N LEU A 304 1.46 -12.65 14.85
CA LEU A 304 2.07 -12.45 16.16
C LEU A 304 2.58 -13.77 16.76
N PRO A 305 3.52 -13.71 17.74
CA PRO A 305 4.03 -14.89 18.42
C PRO A 305 2.94 -15.71 19.12
N LYS A 306 3.17 -17.02 19.25
CA LYS A 306 2.26 -17.95 19.97
C LYS A 306 2.33 -17.82 21.50
N GLN A 307 3.19 -16.95 22.04
CA GLN A 307 3.32 -16.72 23.47
C GLN A 307 2.28 -15.69 23.97
N LYS A 308 1.88 -15.75 25.24
CA LYS A 308 1.06 -14.69 25.85
C LYS A 308 1.87 -13.39 26.00
N PRO A 309 1.23 -12.20 25.90
CA PRO A 309 -0.18 -11.97 25.57
C PRO A 309 -0.49 -11.99 24.05
N TYR A 310 0.52 -12.16 23.20
CA TYR A 310 0.44 -12.04 21.73
C TYR A 310 -0.52 -13.04 21.07
N CYS A 311 -0.61 -14.25 21.62
CA CYS A 311 -1.38 -15.33 21.02
C CYS A 311 -2.89 -15.09 21.03
N GLU A 312 -3.42 -14.22 21.89
CA GLU A 312 -4.85 -13.88 21.91
C GLU A 312 -5.19 -12.95 20.75
N LEU A 313 -4.43 -11.86 20.60
CA LEU A 313 -4.60 -10.92 19.50
C LEU A 313 -4.35 -11.59 18.13
N GLY A 314 -3.32 -12.44 18.04
CA GLY A 314 -3.06 -13.24 16.85
C GLY A 314 -4.19 -14.23 16.52
N ARG A 315 -4.83 -14.84 17.52
CA ARG A 315 -5.99 -15.73 17.31
C ARG A 315 -7.24 -14.96 16.91
N GLN A 316 -7.51 -13.82 17.52
CA GLN A 316 -8.63 -12.96 17.15
C GLN A 316 -8.53 -12.53 15.69
N CYS A 317 -7.34 -12.10 15.25
CA CYS A 317 -7.10 -11.76 13.86
C CYS A 317 -7.43 -12.89 12.87
N LEU A 318 -7.07 -14.13 13.22
CA LEU A 318 -7.40 -15.29 12.38
C LEU A 318 -8.91 -15.58 12.38
N ALA A 319 -9.58 -15.45 13.54
CA ALA A 319 -11.02 -15.60 13.63
C ALA A 319 -11.75 -14.54 12.81
N ASP A 320 -11.31 -13.27 12.85
CA ASP A 320 -11.89 -12.19 12.06
C ASP A 320 -11.76 -12.45 10.54
N ILE A 321 -10.66 -13.07 10.11
CA ILE A 321 -10.45 -13.46 8.72
C ILE A 321 -11.38 -14.60 8.33
N ASP A 322 -11.50 -15.63 9.18
CA ASP A 322 -12.39 -16.77 8.96
C ASP A 322 -13.87 -16.33 8.91
N ASP A 323 -14.28 -15.43 9.81
CA ASP A 323 -15.64 -14.86 9.84
C ASP A 323 -15.92 -14.07 8.56
N ALA A 324 -15.01 -13.18 8.16
CA ALA A 324 -15.20 -12.39 6.95
C ALA A 324 -15.17 -13.25 5.67
N MET A 325 -14.37 -14.33 5.60
CA MET A 325 -14.48 -15.31 4.50
C MET A 325 -15.82 -16.03 4.51
N SER A 326 -16.34 -16.38 5.69
CA SER A 326 -17.65 -17.02 5.85
C SER A 326 -18.80 -16.11 5.42
N ASP A 327 -18.65 -14.79 5.61
CA ASP A 327 -19.56 -13.76 5.13
C ASP A 327 -19.41 -13.46 3.63
N GLY A 328 -18.52 -14.17 2.93
CA GLY A 328 -18.30 -14.03 1.49
C GLY A 328 -17.36 -12.89 1.09
N ALA A 329 -16.67 -12.26 2.05
CA ALA A 329 -15.63 -11.28 1.74
C ALA A 329 -14.44 -11.97 1.07
N SER A 330 -13.88 -11.32 0.07
CA SER A 330 -12.72 -11.84 -0.65
C SER A 330 -11.44 -11.43 0.06
N MET A 331 -10.72 -12.42 0.57
CA MET A 331 -9.50 -12.23 1.36
C MET A 331 -8.20 -12.17 0.53
N TRP A 332 -8.31 -12.48 -0.75
CA TRP A 332 -7.22 -12.47 -1.69
C TRP A 332 -7.78 -12.43 -3.11
N TYR A 333 -6.95 -11.98 -4.05
CA TYR A 333 -7.30 -11.84 -5.45
C TYR A 333 -6.25 -12.48 -6.35
N LEU A 334 -6.66 -12.75 -7.59
CA LEU A 334 -5.77 -13.02 -8.70
C LEU A 334 -5.68 -11.79 -9.58
N GLU A 335 -4.49 -11.29 -9.85
CA GLU A 335 -4.24 -10.11 -10.67
C GLU A 335 -3.59 -10.48 -12.01
N ALA A 336 -4.09 -9.88 -13.09
CA ALA A 336 -3.43 -9.90 -14.39
C ALA A 336 -2.26 -8.92 -14.39
N ARG A 337 -1.07 -9.39 -14.03
CA ARG A 337 0.17 -8.61 -14.05
C ARG A 337 1.16 -9.19 -15.07
N PRO A 338 2.05 -8.36 -15.62
CA PRO A 338 3.19 -8.86 -16.37
C PRO A 338 3.97 -9.84 -15.50
N VAL A 339 4.32 -10.99 -16.07
CA VAL A 339 5.12 -11.98 -15.35
C VAL A 339 6.55 -11.47 -15.29
N SER A 340 6.94 -10.89 -14.16
CA SER A 340 8.33 -10.58 -13.88
C SER A 340 9.08 -11.88 -13.61
N LEU A 341 9.52 -12.55 -14.68
CA LEU A 341 10.36 -13.74 -14.58
C LEU A 341 11.75 -13.29 -14.13
N SER A 342 12.00 -13.42 -12.84
CA SER A 342 13.30 -13.19 -12.23
C SER A 342 14.39 -14.06 -12.84
N LYS A 343 15.65 -13.67 -12.67
CA LYS A 343 16.82 -14.48 -13.04
C LYS A 343 16.84 -15.85 -12.34
N THR A 344 16.29 -15.96 -11.14
CA THR A 344 16.22 -17.25 -10.41
C THR A 344 15.17 -18.18 -11.03
N LEU A 345 14.02 -17.62 -11.45
CA LEU A 345 13.03 -18.38 -12.22
C LEU A 345 13.61 -18.78 -13.57
N GLN A 346 14.42 -17.94 -14.23
CA GLN A 346 15.06 -18.23 -15.52
C GLN A 346 15.83 -19.57 -15.55
N ASN A 347 16.41 -19.95 -14.42
CA ASN A 347 17.19 -21.20 -14.27
C ASN A 347 16.35 -22.40 -13.80
N SER A 348 15.07 -22.21 -13.49
CA SER A 348 14.16 -23.29 -13.10
C SER A 348 13.59 -24.03 -14.32
N ARG A 349 13.28 -25.33 -14.17
CA ARG A 349 12.53 -26.10 -15.20
C ARG A 349 11.22 -25.41 -15.60
N CYS A 350 10.59 -24.72 -14.66
CA CYS A 350 9.36 -23.96 -14.91
C CYS A 350 9.58 -22.85 -15.94
N HIS A 351 10.71 -22.15 -15.93
CA HIS A 351 10.98 -21.11 -16.93
C HIS A 351 11.28 -21.65 -18.32
N ALA A 352 12.02 -22.77 -18.44
CA ALA A 352 12.23 -23.39 -19.75
C ALA A 352 10.89 -23.76 -20.42
N ASN A 353 9.89 -24.16 -19.63
CA ASN A 353 8.56 -24.50 -20.13
C ASN A 353 7.66 -23.28 -20.38
N VAL A 354 7.79 -22.22 -19.57
CA VAL A 354 7.00 -20.98 -19.66
C VAL A 354 7.55 -20.07 -20.78
N SER A 355 8.86 -19.85 -20.86
CA SER A 355 9.50 -19.03 -21.91
C SER A 355 9.39 -19.64 -23.32
N ARG A 356 9.38 -20.98 -23.44
CA ARG A 356 9.19 -21.67 -24.73
C ARG A 356 7.72 -21.78 -25.15
N ASN A 357 6.78 -21.50 -24.26
CA ASN A 357 5.35 -21.61 -24.55
C ASN A 357 4.62 -20.31 -24.14
N PRO A 358 4.54 -19.31 -25.05
CA PRO A 358 3.88 -18.04 -24.77
C PRO A 358 2.40 -18.20 -24.36
N VAL A 359 1.75 -19.30 -24.77
CA VAL A 359 0.38 -19.64 -24.36
C VAL A 359 0.30 -19.94 -22.86
N LYS A 360 1.33 -20.54 -22.26
CA LYS A 360 1.37 -20.75 -20.80
C LYS A 360 1.53 -19.44 -20.04
N CYS A 361 2.34 -18.49 -20.53
CA CYS A 361 2.46 -17.17 -19.92
C CYS A 361 1.12 -16.41 -19.90
N SER A 362 0.34 -16.51 -20.99
CA SER A 362 -0.95 -15.81 -21.10
C SER A 362 -2.05 -16.35 -20.18
N ARG A 363 -1.82 -17.47 -19.48
CA ARG A 363 -2.72 -18.08 -18.48
C ARG A 363 -2.40 -17.66 -17.05
N LEU A 364 -1.24 -17.05 -16.79
CA LEU A 364 -0.76 -16.81 -15.44
C LEU A 364 -1.46 -15.62 -14.78
N TRP A 365 -1.95 -15.86 -13.57
CA TRP A 365 -2.45 -14.85 -12.65
C TRP A 365 -1.51 -14.73 -11.46
N LYS A 366 -1.27 -13.51 -10.97
CA LYS A 366 -0.47 -13.27 -9.77
C LYS A 366 -1.37 -13.24 -8.53
N PHE A 367 -0.98 -13.93 -7.46
CA PHE A 367 -1.67 -13.80 -6.18
C PHE A 367 -1.46 -12.41 -5.57
N CYS A 368 -2.53 -11.86 -5.00
CA CYS A 368 -2.51 -10.64 -4.22
C CYS A 368 -3.28 -10.86 -2.92
N PHE A 369 -2.62 -10.65 -1.78
CA PHE A 369 -3.18 -10.86 -0.44
C PHE A 369 -3.45 -9.56 0.30
N ALA A 370 -3.54 -8.43 -0.41
CA ALA A 370 -3.70 -7.10 0.19
C ALA A 370 -4.81 -7.03 1.28
N PRO A 371 -5.99 -7.66 1.13
CA PRO A 371 -7.02 -7.63 2.18
C PRO A 371 -6.58 -8.29 3.49
N VAL A 372 -6.07 -9.53 3.42
CA VAL A 372 -5.58 -10.25 4.60
C VAL A 372 -4.35 -9.58 5.21
N GLU A 373 -3.45 -9.07 4.36
CA GLU A 373 -2.29 -8.31 4.81
C GLU A 373 -2.71 -7.04 5.56
N ASP A 374 -3.77 -6.38 5.12
CA ASP A 374 -4.33 -5.21 5.80
C ASP A 374 -4.92 -5.57 7.18
N HIS A 375 -5.63 -6.71 7.29
CA HIS A 375 -6.07 -7.25 8.57
C HIS A 375 -4.89 -7.54 9.50
N PHE A 376 -3.87 -8.24 9.01
CA PHE A 376 -2.64 -8.51 9.77
C PHE A 376 -1.95 -7.23 10.24
N PHE A 377 -1.85 -6.25 9.34
CA PHE A 377 -1.20 -4.98 9.63
C PHE A 377 -1.97 -4.19 10.70
N LYS A 378 -3.30 -4.13 10.62
CA LYS A 378 -4.17 -3.52 11.64
C LYS A 378 -4.04 -4.20 13.00
N THR A 379 -3.99 -5.54 13.02
CA THR A 379 -3.76 -6.30 14.25
C THR A 379 -2.41 -5.96 14.86
N ILE A 380 -1.34 -5.90 14.06
CA ILE A 380 0.00 -5.53 14.55
C ILE A 380 0.00 -4.08 15.07
N CYS A 381 -0.65 -3.15 14.39
CA CYS A 381 -0.75 -1.75 14.84
C CYS A 381 -1.58 -1.58 16.12
N SER A 382 -2.51 -2.50 16.39
CA SER A 382 -3.36 -2.49 17.59
C SER A 382 -2.66 -3.06 18.83
N PHE A 383 -1.43 -3.59 18.69
CA PHE A 383 -0.64 -4.14 19.77
C PHE A 383 -0.27 -3.07 20.83
N ARG A 384 -0.46 -3.38 22.13
CA ARG A 384 -0.31 -2.45 23.27
C ARG A 384 1.10 -1.88 23.39
N GLY A 385 1.18 -0.54 23.45
CA GLY A 385 2.40 0.27 23.60
C GLY A 385 2.21 1.76 23.30
N GLY A 386 1.07 2.15 22.70
CA GLY A 386 0.64 3.55 22.66
C GLY A 386 1.20 4.41 21.53
N VAL A 387 1.94 3.85 20.59
CA VAL A 387 2.36 4.57 19.39
C VAL A 387 2.11 3.63 18.22
N GLY A 388 1.53 4.11 17.12
CA GLY A 388 1.37 3.36 15.87
C GLY A 388 2.69 2.98 15.20
N ALA A 389 3.72 2.63 15.99
CA ALA A 389 5.11 2.39 15.61
C ALA A 389 5.26 1.57 14.33
N PRO A 390 4.51 0.49 14.05
CA PRO A 390 4.65 -0.23 12.78
C PRO A 390 4.28 0.64 11.56
N ALA A 391 3.11 1.29 11.60
CA ALA A 391 2.67 2.20 10.54
C ALA A 391 3.62 3.41 10.44
N THR A 392 4.02 3.94 11.58
CA THR A 392 4.91 5.08 11.66
C THR A 392 6.32 4.76 11.12
N VAL A 393 6.90 3.60 11.44
CA VAL A 393 8.18 3.15 10.87
C VAL A 393 8.08 3.13 9.34
N ILE A 394 7.01 2.54 8.79
CA ILE A 394 6.82 2.50 7.33
C ILE A 394 6.71 3.93 6.76
N ARG A 395 5.99 4.84 7.41
CA ARG A 395 5.86 6.24 6.96
C ARG A 395 7.18 7.01 7.02
N VAL A 396 7.96 6.84 8.08
CA VAL A 396 9.31 7.44 8.19
C VAL A 396 10.21 6.92 7.07
N LEU A 397 10.18 5.62 6.78
CA LEU A 397 10.95 5.07 5.67
C LEU A 397 10.46 5.56 4.31
N GLN A 398 9.16 5.74 4.11
CA GLN A 398 8.62 6.35 2.90
C GLN A 398 9.09 7.80 2.73
N LEU A 399 9.14 8.58 3.82
CA LEU A 399 9.73 9.93 3.80
C LEU A 399 11.22 9.88 3.43
N MET A 400 11.97 8.92 3.97
CA MET A 400 13.38 8.73 3.61
C MET A 400 13.55 8.33 2.14
N ILE A 401 12.66 7.50 1.59
CA ILE A 401 12.67 7.10 0.16
C ILE A 401 12.31 8.27 -0.75
N ALA A 402 11.34 9.10 -0.33
CA ALA A 402 10.89 10.27 -1.08
C ALA A 402 11.91 11.40 -1.02
N ASN A 403 12.66 11.51 0.10
CA ASN A 403 13.71 12.50 0.27
C ASN A 403 14.96 12.08 -0.52
N GLY A 404 15.32 12.85 -1.54
CA GLY A 404 16.38 12.51 -2.50
C GLY A 404 17.80 12.40 -1.92
N GLU A 405 17.99 12.70 -0.62
CA GLU A 405 19.22 12.46 0.14
C GLU A 405 19.56 10.96 0.23
N VAL A 406 18.53 10.11 0.31
CA VAL A 406 18.70 8.67 0.12
C VAL A 406 18.60 8.41 -1.37
N GLN A 407 19.68 7.95 -1.99
CA GLN A 407 19.78 7.86 -3.45
C GLN A 407 18.59 7.10 -4.07
N ASN A 408 18.39 7.25 -5.39
CA ASN A 408 17.43 6.47 -6.20
C ASN A 408 17.52 4.93 -5.98
N SER A 409 18.55 4.43 -5.29
CA SER A 409 18.73 3.06 -4.83
C SER A 409 17.58 2.54 -3.97
N TRP A 410 16.85 3.36 -3.20
CA TRP A 410 15.77 2.84 -2.33
C TRP A 410 14.41 2.71 -3.02
N LYS A 411 14.24 3.25 -4.23
CA LYS A 411 12.98 3.18 -5.02
C LYS A 411 12.40 1.76 -5.19
N PRO A 412 13.19 0.67 -5.26
CA PRO A 412 12.63 -0.68 -5.32
C PRO A 412 11.90 -1.13 -4.04
N LEU A 413 12.10 -0.46 -2.89
CA LEU A 413 11.41 -0.76 -1.64
C LEU A 413 10.00 -0.15 -1.63
N ASN A 414 9.06 -0.87 -2.20
CA ASN A 414 7.64 -0.49 -2.14
C ASN A 414 6.99 -0.86 -0.79
N GLN A 415 5.78 -0.35 -0.56
CA GLN A 415 5.02 -0.60 0.67
C GLN A 415 4.80 -2.10 0.96
N HIS A 416 4.64 -2.95 -0.06
CA HIS A 416 4.43 -4.39 0.12
C HIS A 416 5.69 -5.09 0.68
N VAL A 417 6.89 -4.69 0.23
CA VAL A 417 8.16 -5.17 0.79
C VAL A 417 8.27 -4.76 2.26
N LEU A 418 8.00 -3.49 2.56
CA LEU A 418 8.07 -2.96 3.92
C LEU A 418 7.07 -3.64 4.88
N ARG A 419 5.83 -3.86 4.43
CA ARG A 419 4.80 -4.59 5.21
C ARG A 419 5.20 -6.03 5.46
N THR A 420 5.72 -6.74 4.45
CA THR A 420 6.17 -8.13 4.61
C THR A 420 7.28 -8.25 5.64
N LEU A 421 8.27 -7.35 5.60
CA LEU A 421 9.33 -7.27 6.63
C LEU A 421 8.75 -7.01 8.01
N MET A 422 7.77 -6.10 8.12
CA MET A 422 7.10 -5.77 9.37
C MET A 422 6.38 -6.99 9.98
N PHE A 423 5.71 -7.80 9.15
CA PHE A 423 5.09 -9.04 9.58
C PHE A 423 6.12 -10.02 10.16
N TRP A 424 7.28 -10.19 9.50
CA TRP A 424 8.35 -11.04 10.01
C TRP A 424 8.98 -10.52 11.29
N GLN A 425 9.19 -9.21 11.39
CA GLN A 425 9.71 -8.57 12.60
C GLN A 425 8.80 -8.84 13.79
N PHE A 426 7.50 -8.56 13.68
CA PHE A 426 6.58 -8.75 14.79
C PHE A 426 6.41 -10.21 15.16
N LYS A 427 6.33 -11.11 14.18
CA LYS A 427 6.28 -12.54 14.43
C LYS A 427 7.48 -13.07 15.21
N LYS A 428 8.69 -12.53 14.97
CA LYS A 428 9.93 -12.98 15.63
C LYS A 428 10.27 -12.19 16.90
N HIS A 429 9.88 -10.92 16.96
CA HIS A 429 10.45 -9.95 17.88
C HIS A 429 9.43 -9.08 18.61
N ALA A 430 8.12 -9.32 18.50
CA ALA A 430 7.12 -8.53 19.23
C ALA A 430 7.37 -8.49 20.76
N ALA A 431 8.00 -9.53 21.33
CA ALA A 431 8.37 -9.55 22.75
C ALA A 431 9.58 -8.66 23.12
N LYS A 432 10.39 -8.26 22.14
CA LYS A 432 11.58 -7.43 22.34
C LYS A 432 11.29 -5.95 22.07
N ILE A 433 10.28 -5.63 21.28
CA ILE A 433 9.92 -4.27 20.90
C ILE A 433 9.11 -3.64 22.03
N LYS A 434 9.68 -2.64 22.70
CA LYS A 434 9.03 -1.88 23.78
C LYS A 434 8.81 -0.42 23.39
N THR A 435 9.68 0.14 22.55
CA THR A 435 9.59 1.53 22.10
C THR A 435 9.59 1.68 20.58
N PHE A 436 9.21 2.86 20.10
CA PHE A 436 9.25 3.18 18.68
C PHE A 436 10.68 3.16 18.09
N PRO A 437 11.72 3.76 18.72
CA PRO A 437 13.11 3.63 18.34
C PRO A 437 13.59 2.19 18.21
N GLU A 438 13.25 1.33 19.16
CA GLU A 438 13.61 -0.09 19.10
C GLU A 438 12.98 -0.76 17.88
N CYS A 439 11.70 -0.48 17.62
CA CYS A 439 11.01 -0.98 16.43
C CYS A 439 11.72 -0.52 15.14
N PHE A 440 12.07 0.77 15.05
CA PHE A 440 12.74 1.38 13.90
C PHE A 440 14.13 0.77 13.64
N PHE A 441 14.98 0.71 14.66
CA PHE A 441 16.32 0.12 14.56
C PHE A 441 16.28 -1.36 14.21
N MET A 442 15.41 -2.14 14.87
CA MET A 442 15.25 -3.55 14.56
C MET A 442 14.74 -3.76 13.13
N PHE A 443 13.92 -2.85 12.61
CA PHE A 443 13.44 -2.89 11.23
C PHE A 443 14.57 -2.64 10.23
N LEU A 444 15.36 -1.59 10.43
CA LEU A 444 16.52 -1.29 9.58
C LEU A 444 17.53 -2.45 9.58
N GLY A 445 17.82 -3.03 10.75
CA GLY A 445 18.68 -4.20 10.87
C GLY A 445 18.13 -5.43 10.14
N LEU A 446 16.83 -5.69 10.23
CA LEU A 446 16.19 -6.79 9.48
C LEU A 446 16.24 -6.56 7.96
N LEU A 447 15.94 -5.33 7.51
CA LEU A 447 16.04 -4.95 6.10
C LEU A 447 17.47 -5.15 5.58
N GLN A 448 18.48 -4.71 6.34
CA GLN A 448 19.89 -4.91 6.00
C GLN A 448 20.24 -6.41 5.87
N GLN A 449 19.79 -7.24 6.80
CA GLN A 449 20.00 -8.70 6.75
C GLN A 449 19.33 -9.33 5.52
N CYS A 450 18.11 -8.92 5.19
CA CYS A 450 17.39 -9.42 4.02
C CYS A 450 18.06 -8.99 2.70
N LEU A 451 18.59 -7.76 2.62
CA LEU A 451 19.36 -7.29 1.47
C LEU A 451 20.68 -8.04 1.34
N GLN A 452 21.39 -8.29 2.44
CA GLN A 452 22.63 -9.09 2.43
C GLN A 452 22.40 -10.52 1.96
N GLY A 453 21.31 -11.14 2.40
CA GLY A 453 20.93 -12.50 1.99
C GLY A 453 20.19 -12.56 0.66
N MET A 454 19.86 -11.42 0.04
CA MET A 454 18.95 -11.30 -1.11
C MET A 454 17.67 -12.13 -0.93
N SER A 455 17.16 -12.19 0.30
CA SER A 455 16.09 -13.12 0.68
C SER A 455 15.19 -12.52 1.74
N CYS A 456 13.91 -12.40 1.38
CA CYS A 456 12.81 -12.21 2.30
C CYS A 456 11.62 -13.01 1.77
N PRO A 457 11.24 -14.14 2.39
CA PRO A 457 10.10 -14.90 1.95
C PRO A 457 8.81 -14.10 2.14
N HIS A 458 7.87 -14.20 1.21
CA HIS A 458 6.54 -13.63 1.35
C HIS A 458 5.84 -14.25 2.57
N PHE A 459 5.13 -13.43 3.34
CA PHE A 459 4.60 -13.86 4.64
C PHE A 459 3.58 -15.01 4.53
N LEU A 460 2.71 -14.95 3.53
CA LEU A 460 1.68 -15.96 3.24
C LEU A 460 2.10 -17.02 2.22
N LEU A 461 3.19 -16.79 1.49
CA LEU A 461 3.70 -17.66 0.42
C LEU A 461 5.19 -17.90 0.64
N PRO A 462 5.60 -18.79 1.57
CA PRO A 462 7.00 -18.91 1.98
C PRO A 462 7.98 -19.26 0.85
N ASN A 463 7.49 -19.84 -0.25
CA ASN A 463 8.28 -20.19 -1.42
C ASN A 463 8.51 -19.02 -2.39
N LEU A 464 7.88 -17.87 -2.18
CA LEU A 464 8.06 -16.65 -2.96
C LEU A 464 9.04 -15.73 -2.24
N ASN A 465 10.11 -15.30 -2.89
CA ASN A 465 11.06 -14.32 -2.34
C ASN A 465 10.70 -12.92 -2.83
N ILE A 466 10.31 -12.02 -1.93
CA ILE A 466 9.93 -10.65 -2.30
C ILE A 466 11.12 -9.73 -2.60
N MET A 467 12.35 -10.11 -2.21
CA MET A 467 13.58 -9.36 -2.54
C MET A 467 14.06 -9.63 -3.97
N GLU A 468 13.43 -10.59 -4.66
CA GLU A 468 13.89 -11.07 -5.97
C GLU A 468 13.75 -10.03 -7.09
N SER A 469 12.88 -9.04 -6.94
CA SER A 469 12.75 -7.92 -7.88
C SER A 469 13.82 -6.85 -7.72
N ILE A 470 14.63 -6.91 -6.66
CA ILE A 470 15.68 -5.92 -6.38
C ILE A 470 16.98 -6.39 -7.04
N ASP A 471 17.57 -5.54 -7.87
CA ASP A 471 18.87 -5.84 -8.47
C ASP A 471 19.97 -5.90 -7.40
N SER A 472 20.92 -6.83 -7.54
CA SER A 472 21.98 -7.05 -6.55
C SER A 472 22.91 -5.84 -6.37
N SER A 473 23.15 -5.04 -7.42
CA SER A 473 23.92 -3.80 -7.30
C SER A 473 23.17 -2.78 -6.43
N CYS A 474 21.87 -2.63 -6.70
CA CYS A 474 20.98 -1.75 -5.95
C CYS A 474 20.86 -2.18 -4.47
N ALA A 475 20.71 -3.48 -4.22
CA ALA A 475 20.69 -4.05 -2.87
C ALA A 475 21.99 -3.81 -2.10
N ASN A 476 23.15 -3.89 -2.76
CA ASN A 476 24.43 -3.61 -2.13
C ASN A 476 24.58 -2.14 -1.74
N VAL A 477 24.13 -1.21 -2.59
CA VAL A 477 24.12 0.23 -2.28
C VAL A 477 23.20 0.50 -1.09
N MET A 478 21.95 0.02 -1.14
CA MET A 478 21.00 0.16 -0.02
C MET A 478 21.56 -0.40 1.29
N LYS A 479 22.21 -1.58 1.25
CA LYS A 479 22.83 -2.18 2.44
C LYS A 479 23.90 -1.28 3.07
N GLN A 480 24.74 -0.66 2.24
CA GLN A 480 25.79 0.26 2.70
C GLN A 480 25.18 1.56 3.25
N GLU A 481 24.14 2.08 2.61
CA GLU A 481 23.42 3.26 3.08
C GLU A 481 22.73 3.01 4.43
N ILE A 482 22.06 1.86 4.59
CA ILE A 482 21.47 1.49 5.89
C ILE A 482 22.56 1.38 6.97
N ALA A 483 23.73 0.81 6.65
CA ALA A 483 24.84 0.76 7.60
C ALA A 483 25.29 2.16 8.04
N LYS A 484 25.43 3.08 7.07
CA LYS A 484 25.80 4.49 7.33
C LYS A 484 24.73 5.21 8.15
N ILE A 485 23.45 5.01 7.84
CA ILE A 485 22.34 5.59 8.61
C ILE A 485 22.38 5.08 10.05
N LEU A 486 22.54 3.77 10.25
CA LEU A 486 22.62 3.18 11.58
C LEU A 486 23.81 3.76 12.38
N GLU A 487 25.00 3.84 11.77
CA GLU A 487 26.19 4.42 12.38
C GLU A 487 26.03 5.93 12.66
N SER A 488 25.45 6.67 11.72
CA SER A 488 25.17 8.11 11.85
C SER A 488 24.18 8.40 12.98
N LEU A 489 23.11 7.60 13.12
CA LEU A 489 22.14 7.71 14.21
C LEU A 489 22.73 7.27 15.55
N GLU A 490 23.69 6.35 15.54
CA GLU A 490 24.47 6.02 16.73
C GLU A 490 25.39 7.18 17.14
N GLN A 491 25.88 8.00 16.21
CA GLN A 491 26.74 9.14 16.54
C GLN A 491 25.91 10.34 17.00
N ASP A 492 24.90 10.72 16.20
CA ASP A 492 24.02 11.86 16.40
C ASP A 492 22.61 11.56 15.85
N THR A 493 21.62 11.60 16.73
CA THR A 493 20.23 11.26 16.42
C THR A 493 19.52 12.34 15.59
N THR A 494 20.04 13.58 15.55
CA THR A 494 19.50 14.67 14.72
C THR A 494 19.61 14.39 13.22
N ASN A 495 20.54 13.53 12.82
CA ASN A 495 20.72 13.12 11.42
C ASN A 495 19.47 12.49 10.82
N LEU A 496 18.55 11.97 11.66
CA LEU A 496 17.26 11.48 11.18
C LEU A 496 16.43 12.58 10.50
N LEU A 497 16.53 13.83 10.96
CA LEU A 497 15.82 14.97 10.38
C LEU A 497 16.33 15.25 8.96
N ILE A 498 17.65 15.12 8.75
CA ILE A 498 18.29 15.26 7.44
C ILE A 498 17.74 14.20 6.48
N TYR A 499 17.73 12.93 6.89
CA TYR A 499 17.24 11.84 6.06
C TYR A 499 15.74 11.93 5.73
N THR A 500 14.96 12.64 6.54
CA THR A 500 13.51 12.83 6.33
C THR A 500 13.15 14.19 5.71
N GLY A 501 14.15 15.02 5.37
CA GLY A 501 13.96 16.29 4.70
C GLY A 501 13.38 17.39 5.61
N ILE A 502 13.50 17.24 6.92
CA ILE A 502 13.17 18.30 7.88
C ILE A 502 14.39 19.21 7.97
N LYS A 503 14.26 20.45 7.46
CA LYS A 503 15.28 21.47 7.64
C LYS A 503 15.44 21.71 9.14
N GLN A 504 16.67 21.60 9.65
CA GLN A 504 16.96 22.11 10.98
C GLN A 504 16.60 23.60 10.95
N ARG A 505 15.81 24.06 11.94
CA ARG A 505 15.67 25.51 12.12
C ARG A 505 17.06 25.97 12.50
N ASP A 506 17.73 26.68 11.61
CA ASP A 506 18.89 27.44 11.99
C ASP A 506 18.42 28.34 13.14
N GLU A 507 18.90 28.07 14.34
CA GLU A 507 18.77 29.01 15.44
C GLU A 507 19.57 30.23 14.99
N GLU A 508 18.89 31.18 14.32
CA GLU A 508 19.47 32.49 14.07
C GLU A 508 19.94 33.00 15.43
N PRO A 509 21.25 33.25 15.63
CA PRO A 509 21.72 33.70 16.91
C PRO A 509 20.98 34.99 17.20
N ASP A 510 20.22 35.00 18.30
CA ASP A 510 19.57 36.19 18.82
C ASP A 510 20.64 37.27 18.88
N GLN A 511 20.65 38.16 17.88
CA GLN A 511 21.46 39.35 17.93
C GLN A 511 20.82 40.20 19.01
N GLU A 512 21.31 40.05 20.24
CA GLU A 512 21.12 41.01 21.30
C GLU A 512 21.51 42.38 20.72
N GLN A 513 20.49 43.14 20.31
CA GLN A 513 20.62 44.56 20.04
C GLN A 513 20.95 45.21 21.39
N GLY A 514 22.23 45.25 21.72
CA GLY A 514 22.77 46.08 22.78
C GLY A 514 22.52 47.54 22.43
N GLU A 515 21.39 48.08 22.88
CA GLU A 515 21.20 49.52 23.01
C GLU A 515 22.23 50.04 24.02
N THR A 516 23.38 50.50 23.51
CA THR A 516 24.28 51.37 24.26
C THR A 516 23.58 52.70 24.49
N VAL A 517 22.95 52.86 25.64
CA VAL A 517 22.55 54.16 26.20
C VAL A 517 23.83 54.87 26.63
N ASN A 518 24.30 55.81 25.81
CA ASN A 518 25.37 56.73 26.20
C ASN A 518 24.83 57.70 27.27
N GLN A 519 25.52 57.75 28.42
CA GLN A 519 25.37 58.77 29.45
C GLN A 519 26.22 60.00 29.14
#